data_AF-A0A2V9U0V2-F1
#
_entry.id   AF-A0A2V9U0V2-F1
#
_cell.length_a   1.000
_cell.length_b   1.000
_cell.length_c   1.000
_cell.angle_alpha   90.00
_cell.angle_beta   90.00
_cell.angle_gamma   90.00
#
_symmetry.space_group_name_H-M   'P 1'
#
loop_
_entity.id
_entity.type
_entity.pdbx_description
1 polymer ?
#
loop_
_entity_poly.entity_id
_entity_poly.type
_entity_poly.pdbx_seq_one_letter_code
_entity_poly.pdbx_strand_id
1 'polypeptide(L)'
;IIQGDILAIDFSTLFGPKPGSTRPGIDFKPEPVRVVGNLPYYITSDILLRLFAHRQYFETIVIMLQREVAERIAAAPGTSDY
;
A
#
# COMPACT_ATOMS: atom_id res chain seq x y z
N ILE A 1 10.16 -14.53 3.83
CA ILE A 1 9.12 -14.52 2.78
C ILE A 1 7.79 -14.76 3.47
N ILE A 2 6.82 -13.88 3.26
CA ILE A 2 5.46 -14.05 3.80
C ILE A 2 4.60 -14.54 2.64
N GLN A 3 3.96 -15.70 2.80
CA GLN A 3 2.99 -16.20 1.84
C GLN A 3 1.60 -15.78 2.28
N GLY A 4 0.88 -15.03 1.44
CA GLY A 4 -0.46 -14.55 1.76
C GLY A 4 -1.03 -13.69 0.66
N ASP A 5 -2.34 -13.48 0.72
CA ASP A 5 -3.05 -12.57 -0.17
C ASP A 5 -2.85 -11.12 0.30
N ILE A 6 -2.34 -10.27 -0.60
CA ILE A 6 -2.13 -8.85 -0.35
C ILE A 6 -3.43 -8.09 -0.09
N LEU A 7 -4.60 -8.65 -0.42
CA LEU A 7 -5.92 -8.10 -0.12
C LEU A 7 -6.49 -8.55 1.22
N ALA A 8 -5.95 -9.62 1.83
CA ALA A 8 -6.36 -10.11 3.14
C ALA A 8 -5.35 -9.77 4.24
N ILE A 9 -4.09 -9.49 3.89
CA ILE A 9 -3.02 -9.26 4.86
C ILE A 9 -3.31 -8.05 5.76
N ASP A 10 -3.04 -8.14 7.05
CA ASP A 10 -3.21 -7.01 7.96
C ASP A 10 -1.88 -6.26 8.12
N PHE A 11 -1.77 -5.09 7.50
CA PHE A 11 -0.57 -4.25 7.56
C PHE A 11 -0.25 -3.77 8.97
N SER A 12 -1.24 -3.66 9.86
CA SER A 12 -1.00 -3.26 11.25
C SER A 12 -0.27 -4.36 12.03
N THR A 13 -0.54 -5.63 11.75
CA THR A 13 0.20 -6.75 12.37
C THR A 13 1.61 -6.89 11.80
N LEU A 14 1.80 -6.44 10.56
CA LEU A 14 3.02 -6.65 9.79
C LEU A 14 4.05 -5.53 10.02
N PHE A 15 3.57 -4.28 10.14
CA PHE A 15 4.37 -3.08 10.34
C PHE A 15 4.16 -2.42 11.70
N GLY A 16 3.24 -2.93 12.51
CA GLY A 16 2.97 -2.44 13.85
C GLY A 16 4.00 -2.85 14.90
N PRO A 17 3.76 -2.47 16.16
CA PRO A 17 4.67 -2.78 17.25
C PRO A 17 4.79 -4.29 17.41
N LYS A 18 6.02 -4.79 17.43
CA LYS A 18 6.27 -6.20 17.70
C LYS A 18 5.79 -6.53 19.12
N PRO A 19 5.24 -7.73 19.36
CA PRO A 19 4.86 -8.15 20.70
C PRO A 19 6.03 -7.94 21.69
N GLY A 20 5.80 -7.14 22.73
CA GLY A 20 6.83 -6.79 23.73
C GLY A 20 7.62 -5.50 23.47
N SER A 21 7.40 -4.79 22.35
CA SER A 21 8.02 -3.47 22.09
C SER A 21 7.21 -2.28 22.61
N THR A 22 5.92 -2.48 22.93
CA THR A 22 5.04 -1.45 23.47
C THR A 22 5.28 -1.29 24.97
N ARG A 23 5.74 -0.10 25.39
CA ARG A 23 5.84 0.29 26.80
C ARG A 23 4.81 1.38 27.08
N PRO A 24 4.13 1.37 28.25
CA PRO A 24 3.22 2.45 28.62
C PRO A 24 3.93 3.81 28.56
N GLY A 25 3.35 4.78 27.84
CA GLY A 25 3.90 6.13 27.68
C GLY A 25 4.86 6.34 26.52
N ILE A 26 5.07 5.34 25.64
CA ILE A 26 5.82 5.51 24.39
C ILE A 26 4.86 5.38 23.20
N ASP A 27 4.72 6.46 22.43
CA ASP A 27 4.01 6.46 21.16
C ASP A 27 4.79 5.62 20.14
N PHE A 28 4.17 4.53 19.68
CA PHE A 28 4.72 3.74 18.58
C PHE A 28 4.37 4.42 17.26
N LYS A 29 5.41 4.86 16.54
CA LYS A 29 5.28 5.28 15.15
C LYS A 29 5.85 4.17 14.26
N PRO A 30 5.05 3.56 13.36
CA PRO A 30 5.58 2.58 12.43
C PRO A 30 6.67 3.22 11.56
N GLU A 31 7.77 2.51 11.35
CA GLU A 31 8.78 2.93 10.39
C GLU A 31 8.19 2.82 8.98
N PRO A 32 8.17 3.91 8.20
CA PRO A 32 7.67 3.89 6.84
C PRO A 32 8.43 2.85 6.00
N VAL A 33 7.72 1.98 5.30
CA VAL A 33 8.33 0.98 4.42
C VAL A 33 8.21 1.37 2.95
N ARG A 34 9.09 0.79 2.13
CA ARG A 34 9.05 0.95 0.67
C ARG A 34 8.45 -0.29 0.04
N VAL A 35 7.55 -0.11 -0.92
CA VAL A 35 6.87 -1.19 -1.63
C VAL A 35 7.34 -1.21 -3.08
N VAL A 36 7.72 -2.39 -3.58
CA VAL A 36 8.04 -2.62 -4.99
C VAL A 36 7.27 -3.85 -5.47
N GLY A 37 6.58 -3.76 -6.62
CA GLY A 37 5.82 -4.89 -7.13
C GLY A 37 5.39 -4.76 -8.59
N ASN A 38 5.10 -5.90 -9.23
CA ASN A 38 4.46 -5.95 -10.53
C ASN A 38 3.04 -6.47 -10.35
N LEU A 39 2.03 -5.63 -10.56
CA LEU A 39 0.66 -5.97 -10.22
C LEU A 39 -0.04 -6.74 -11.35
N PRO A 40 -0.83 -7.78 -11.04
CA PRO A 40 -1.67 -8.44 -12.03
C PRO A 40 -2.81 -7.51 -12.48
N TYR A 41 -3.11 -7.51 -13.77
CA TYR A 41 -4.01 -6.54 -14.40
C TYR A 41 -5.45 -6.58 -13.89
N TYR A 42 -5.97 -7.76 -13.54
CA TYR A 42 -7.38 -7.93 -13.15
C TYR A 42 -7.71 -7.46 -11.72
N ILE A 43 -6.70 -7.26 -10.88
CA ILE A 43 -6.79 -6.99 -9.43
C ILE A 43 -6.10 -5.65 -9.06
N THR A 44 -5.50 -4.97 -10.04
CA THR A 44 -4.68 -3.77 -9.80
C THR A 44 -5.43 -2.67 -9.04
N SER A 45 -6.70 -2.40 -9.39
CA SER A 45 -7.51 -1.37 -8.72
C SER A 45 -7.70 -1.64 -7.22
N ASP A 46 -8.03 -2.87 -6.85
CA ASP A 46 -8.26 -3.23 -5.45
C ASP A 46 -6.98 -3.13 -4.63
N ILE A 47 -5.84 -3.55 -5.21
CA ILE A 47 -4.54 -3.41 -4.57
C ILE A 47 -4.21 -1.94 -4.35
N LEU A 48 -4.38 -1.10 -5.37
CA LEU A 48 -4.11 0.33 -5.28
C LEU A 48 -4.96 1.01 -4.20
N LEU A 49 -6.27 0.79 -4.20
CA LEU A 49 -7.18 1.32 -3.19
C LEU A 49 -6.76 0.90 -1.79
N ARG A 50 -6.36 -0.37 -1.63
CA ARG A 50 -5.89 -0.89 -0.34
C ARG A 50 -4.58 -0.23 0.10
N LEU A 51 -3.62 -0.05 -0.82
CA LEU A 51 -2.36 0.66 -0.54
C LEU A 51 -2.60 2.11 -0.15
N PHE A 52 -3.50 2.82 -0.85
CA PHE A 52 -3.86 4.21 -0.52
C PHE A 52 -4.56 4.32 0.84
N ALA A 53 -5.48 3.41 1.17
CA ALA A 53 -6.14 3.36 2.47
C ALA A 53 -5.14 3.19 3.64
N HIS A 54 -3.98 2.58 3.37
CA HIS A 54 -2.93 2.28 4.36
C HIS A 54 -1.66 3.11 4.14
N ARG A 55 -1.75 4.24 3.42
CA ARG A 55 -0.60 5.08 3.03
C ARG A 55 0.33 5.51 4.17
N GLN A 56 -0.19 5.55 5.41
CA GLN A 56 0.59 5.89 6.61
C GLN A 56 1.75 4.93 6.89
N TYR A 57 1.71 3.71 6.36
CA TYR A 57 2.79 2.72 6.51
C TYR A 57 3.84 2.84 5.40
N PHE A 58 3.59 3.61 4.34
CA PHE A 58 4.42 3.60 3.13
C PHE A 58 5.15 4.92 2.92
N GLU A 59 6.48 4.87 2.76
CA GLU A 59 7.28 6.01 2.33
C GLU A 59 7.18 6.20 0.81
N THR A 60 7.24 5.10 0.07
CA THR A 60 7.30 5.10 -1.39
C THR A 60 6.73 3.78 -1.92
N ILE A 61 5.96 3.89 -3.01
CA ILE A 61 5.38 2.74 -3.72
C ILE A 61 5.85 2.83 -5.17
N VAL A 62 6.57 1.81 -5.64
CA VAL A 62 7.02 1.68 -7.03
C VAL A 62 6.39 0.42 -7.62
N ILE A 63 5.45 0.58 -8.53
CA ILE A 63 4.70 -0.55 -9.09
C ILE A 63 4.63 -0.48 -10.61
N MET A 64 4.66 -1.65 -11.24
CA MET A 64 4.35 -1.81 -12.67
C MET A 64 2.88 -2.17 -12.84
N LEU A 65 2.20 -1.48 -13.76
CA LEU A 65 0.80 -1.65 -14.13
C LEU A 65 0.59 -1.32 -15.61
N GLN A 66 -0.61 -1.57 -16.16
CA GLN A 66 -0.91 -1.21 -17.56
C GLN A 66 -0.88 0.30 -17.75
N ARG A 67 -0.45 0.72 -18.94
CA ARG A 67 -0.32 2.13 -19.28
C ARG A 67 -1.64 2.89 -19.10
N GLU A 68 -2.76 2.34 -19.56
CA GLU A 68 -4.08 2.97 -19.44
C GLU A 68 -4.53 3.14 -17.99
N VAL A 69 -4.13 2.23 -17.09
CA VAL A 69 -4.43 2.35 -15.66
C VAL A 69 -3.55 3.43 -15.03
N ALA A 70 -2.29 3.54 -15.45
CA ALA A 70 -1.37 4.58 -14.97
C ALA A 70 -1.83 5.98 -15.42
N GLU A 71 -2.27 6.09 -16.67
CA GLU A 71 -2.83 7.31 -17.24
C GLU A 71 -4.07 7.77 -16.47
N ARG A 72 -4.99 6.86 -16.14
CA ARG A 72 -6.18 7.16 -15.31
C ARG A 72 -5.83 7.63 -13.90
N ILE A 73 -4.87 6.98 -13.23
CA ILE A 73 -4.46 7.37 -11.86
C ILE A 73 -3.78 8.75 -11.85
N ALA A 74 -3.02 9.07 -12.89
CA ALA A 74 -2.33 10.34 -13.04
C ALA A 74 -3.20 11.44 -13.65
N ALA A 75 -4.43 11.13 -14.08
CA ALA A 75 -5.33 12.07 -14.72
C ALA A 75 -5.73 13.21 -13.76
N ALA A 76 -5.68 14.44 -14.26
CA ALA A 76 -6.19 15.59 -13.52
C ALA A 76 -7.73 15.53 -13.45
N PRO A 77 -8.35 16.04 -12.36
CA PRO A 77 -9.80 16.13 -12.28
C PRO A 77 -10.41 16.85 -13.50
N GLY A 78 -11.39 16.21 -14.15
CA GLY A 78 -12.12 16.80 -15.28
C GLY A 78 -11.57 16.52 -16.68
N THR A 79 -10.59 15.62 -16.83
CA THR A 79 -10.24 15.04 -18.14
C THR A 79 -11.10 13.81 -18.43
N SER A 80 -11.16 13.37 -19.69
CA SER A 80 -11.88 12.15 -20.08
C SER A 80 -11.36 10.86 -19.42
N ASP A 81 -10.17 10.93 -18.83
CA ASP A 81 -9.49 9.83 -18.14
C ASP A 81 -9.70 9.86 -16.61
N TYR A 82 -10.48 10.82 -16.08
CA TYR A 82 -10.92 10.89 -14.67
C TYR A 82 -12.21 10.12 -14.42
#